data_AF-A0A8T3Q447-F1
#
_entry.id   AF-A0A8T3Q447-F1
#
_cell.length_a   1.000
_cell.length_b   1.000
_cell.length_c   1.000
_cell.angle_alpha   90.00
_cell.angle_beta   90.00
_cell.angle_gamma   90.00
#
_symmetry.space_group_name_H-M   'P 1'
#
loop_
_entity.id
_entity.type
_entity.pdbx_description
1 polymer ?
#
loop_
_entity_poly.entity_id
_entity_poly.type
_entity_poly.pdbx_seq_one_letter_code
_entity_poly.pdbx_strand_id
1 'polypeptide(L)'
;LASALAGLPAAIEEVATEVDQEQAAARELTATADRSYRERRAALGEELGRGTFLRAEVLRQWQDFVGAGQVARILAQGIGRVTATIRSLFRPGPPAPAVEVREAAFADLVALAVQHADAAARRTSTAWMDDPYGARAVAVDARLWGASSGLAERLVADLEAWAAGVGDQIRVLGEQRKGWAQVASIGVNAVGTSAILAVFVHTGGLTGAEVGITAATAVVNQKLLEAIFGEANVAAFVTRARASLGALIDAAFEAERRRFDDALGGLAEATTLADELRTAARRAADADLS
;
A
#
# COMPACT_ATOMS: atom_id res chain seq x y z
N LEU A 1 28.91 46.63 -18.38
CA LEU A 1 27.77 46.79 -17.45
C LEU A 1 26.47 47.02 -18.22
N ALA A 2 26.30 48.12 -18.97
CA ALA A 2 25.07 48.36 -19.77
C ALA A 2 24.72 47.21 -20.76
N SER A 3 25.70 46.66 -21.48
CA SER A 3 25.47 45.50 -22.37
C SER A 3 25.13 44.20 -21.64
N ALA A 4 25.54 44.05 -20.38
CA ALA A 4 25.19 42.89 -19.57
C ALA A 4 23.77 43.03 -19.02
N LEU A 5 23.37 44.25 -18.62
CA LEU A 5 22.01 44.57 -18.19
C LEU A 5 20.99 44.42 -19.33
N ALA A 6 21.35 44.82 -20.55
CA ALA A 6 20.49 44.65 -21.74
C ALA A 6 20.20 43.18 -22.08
N GLY A 7 21.06 42.23 -21.70
CA GLY A 7 20.87 40.80 -21.93
C GLY A 7 20.08 40.08 -20.82
N LEU A 8 19.89 40.71 -19.66
CA LEU A 8 19.22 40.09 -18.51
C LEU A 8 17.78 39.66 -18.80
N PRO A 9 16.93 40.44 -19.49
CA PRO A 9 15.55 40.00 -19.76
C PRO A 9 15.48 38.72 -20.60
N ALA A 10 16.37 38.59 -21.60
CA ALA A 10 16.44 37.39 -22.43
C ALA A 10 16.94 36.18 -21.63
N ALA A 11 17.96 36.37 -20.79
CA ALA A 11 18.47 35.30 -19.91
C ALA A 11 17.42 34.87 -18.87
N ILE A 12 16.66 35.81 -18.30
CA ILE A 12 15.58 35.48 -17.35
C ILE A 12 14.44 34.74 -18.04
N GLU A 13 14.07 35.11 -19.27
CA GLU A 13 13.04 34.38 -20.02
C GLU A 13 13.49 32.96 -20.41
N GLU A 14 14.77 32.78 -20.75
CA GLU A 14 15.36 31.47 -21.01
C GLU A 14 15.27 30.58 -19.76
N VAL A 15 15.69 31.08 -18.60
CA VAL A 15 15.58 30.37 -17.31
C VAL A 15 14.12 30.10 -16.94
N ALA A 16 13.22 31.07 -17.11
CA ALA A 16 11.80 30.88 -16.81
C ALA A 16 11.16 29.80 -17.71
N THR A 17 11.57 29.74 -18.98
CA THR A 17 11.12 28.70 -19.92
C THR A 17 11.65 27.32 -19.51
N GLU A 18 12.92 27.23 -19.07
CA GLU A 18 13.49 25.99 -18.55
C GLU A 18 12.74 25.52 -17.30
N VAL A 19 12.47 26.43 -16.34
CA VAL A 19 11.70 26.13 -15.14
C VAL A 19 10.28 25.64 -15.48
N ASP A 20 9.61 26.23 -16.47
CA ASP A 20 8.28 25.73 -16.91
C ASP A 20 8.35 24.31 -17.48
N GLN A 21 9.41 23.98 -18.23
CA GLN A 21 9.62 22.63 -18.76
C GLN A 21 9.88 21.62 -17.64
N GLU A 22 10.72 21.98 -16.66
CA GLU A 22 11.00 21.17 -15.48
C GLU A 22 9.73 20.88 -14.68
N GLN A 23 8.89 21.90 -14.44
CA GLN A 23 7.62 21.73 -13.74
C GLN A 23 6.63 20.86 -14.52
N ALA A 24 6.53 21.05 -15.84
CA ALA A 24 5.66 20.25 -16.68
C ALA A 24 6.07 18.77 -16.63
N ALA A 25 7.37 18.49 -16.70
CA ALA A 25 7.91 17.14 -16.54
C ALA A 25 7.60 16.58 -15.16
N ALA A 26 7.84 17.33 -14.08
CA ALA A 26 7.54 16.89 -12.72
C ALA A 26 6.06 16.50 -12.54
N ARG A 27 5.12 17.28 -13.10
CA ARG A 27 3.68 16.97 -13.05
C ARG A 27 3.35 15.67 -13.79
N GLU A 28 3.93 15.44 -14.97
CA GLU A 28 3.70 14.21 -15.73
C GLU A 28 4.32 12.98 -15.04
N LEU A 29 5.49 13.15 -14.43
CA LEU A 29 6.17 12.10 -13.66
C LEU A 29 5.36 11.71 -12.41
N THR A 30 4.84 12.69 -11.66
CA THR A 30 3.90 12.44 -10.54
C THR A 30 2.62 11.75 -11.03
N ALA A 31 2.02 12.22 -12.13
CA ALA A 31 0.82 11.60 -12.70
C ALA A 31 1.07 10.14 -13.15
N THR A 32 2.29 9.83 -13.59
CA THR A 32 2.72 8.47 -13.95
C THR A 32 2.84 7.57 -12.72
N ALA A 33 3.40 8.09 -11.62
CA ALA A 33 3.45 7.39 -10.34
C ALA A 33 2.04 7.12 -9.81
N ASP A 34 1.19 8.15 -9.76
CA ASP A 34 -0.22 8.05 -9.35
C ASP A 34 -0.97 6.95 -10.10
N ARG A 35 -0.86 6.95 -11.43
CA ARG A 35 -1.55 5.98 -12.27
C ARG A 35 -1.08 4.56 -11.99
N SER A 36 0.23 4.35 -11.90
CA SER A 36 0.82 3.03 -11.66
C SER A 36 0.42 2.46 -10.29
N TYR A 37 0.47 3.29 -9.23
CA TYR A 37 0.07 2.86 -7.89
C TYR A 37 -1.43 2.63 -7.78
N ARG A 38 -2.26 3.48 -8.38
CA ARG A 38 -3.72 3.33 -8.37
C ARG A 38 -4.16 2.08 -9.12
N GLU A 39 -3.57 1.80 -10.28
CA GLU A 39 -3.82 0.57 -11.05
C GLU A 39 -3.46 -0.69 -10.24
N ARG A 40 -2.28 -0.71 -9.61
CA ARG A 40 -1.84 -1.86 -8.80
C ARG A 40 -2.66 -2.03 -7.52
N ARG A 41 -3.06 -0.93 -6.89
CA ARG A 41 -3.96 -0.97 -5.73
C ARG A 41 -5.35 -1.51 -6.10
N ALA A 42 -5.88 -1.12 -7.26
CA ALA A 42 -7.13 -1.66 -7.78
C ALA A 42 -7.00 -3.16 -8.07
N ALA A 43 -5.92 -3.58 -8.74
CA ALA A 43 -5.65 -4.98 -9.04
C ALA A 43 -5.54 -5.85 -7.77
N LEU A 44 -4.87 -5.35 -6.73
CA LEU A 44 -4.84 -5.98 -5.41
C LEU A 44 -6.26 -6.15 -4.84
N GLY A 45 -7.11 -5.12 -4.92
CA GLY A 45 -8.49 -5.18 -4.46
C GLY A 45 -9.32 -6.23 -5.22
N GLU A 46 -9.14 -6.32 -6.53
CA GLU A 46 -9.80 -7.34 -7.35
C GLU A 46 -9.29 -8.75 -7.05
N GLU A 47 -7.98 -8.92 -6.86
CA GLU A 47 -7.36 -10.21 -6.54
C GLU A 47 -7.79 -10.74 -5.18
N LEU A 48 -7.87 -9.84 -4.17
CA LEU A 48 -8.49 -10.15 -2.90
C LEU A 48 -9.95 -10.60 -3.13
N GLY A 49 -10.74 -9.79 -3.85
CA GLY A 49 -12.16 -10.05 -4.12
C GLY A 49 -12.49 -11.32 -4.91
N ARG A 50 -11.59 -11.81 -5.76
CA ARG A 50 -11.79 -13.03 -6.58
C ARG A 50 -11.49 -14.34 -5.83
N GLY A 51 -10.86 -14.28 -4.65
CA GLY A 51 -10.57 -15.47 -3.86
C GLY A 51 -9.52 -16.42 -4.44
N THR A 52 -8.79 -16.00 -5.46
CA THR A 52 -7.64 -16.72 -6.04
C THR A 52 -6.43 -16.61 -5.13
N PHE A 53 -6.50 -17.19 -3.92
CA PHE A 53 -5.31 -17.43 -3.09
C PHE A 53 -4.54 -18.63 -3.65
N LEU A 54 -3.81 -18.41 -4.73
CA LEU A 54 -2.98 -19.42 -5.37
C LEU A 54 -1.59 -19.42 -4.74
N ARG A 55 -1.48 -20.10 -3.59
CA ARG A 55 -0.22 -20.46 -2.91
C ARG A 55 0.81 -21.11 -3.87
N ALA A 56 0.38 -21.65 -5.01
CA ALA A 56 1.24 -22.23 -6.05
C ALA A 56 1.64 -21.24 -7.16
N GLU A 57 0.76 -20.32 -7.55
CA GLU A 57 1.01 -19.38 -8.66
C GLU A 57 1.91 -18.23 -8.23
N VAL A 58 1.79 -17.77 -6.98
CA VAL A 58 2.66 -16.73 -6.41
C VAL A 58 4.11 -17.23 -6.29
N LEU A 59 4.35 -18.49 -5.91
CA LEU A 59 5.69 -19.08 -5.89
C LEU A 59 6.25 -19.28 -7.30
N ARG A 60 5.40 -19.64 -8.27
CA ARG A 60 5.77 -19.80 -9.67
C ARG A 60 6.13 -18.45 -10.32
N GLN A 61 5.32 -17.42 -10.07
CA GLN A 61 5.55 -16.07 -10.57
C GLN A 61 6.69 -15.36 -9.85
N TRP A 62 6.94 -15.69 -8.57
CA TRP A 62 8.13 -15.26 -7.83
C TRP A 62 9.42 -15.88 -8.42
N GLN A 63 9.39 -17.15 -8.85
CA GLN A 63 10.53 -17.75 -9.56
C GLN A 63 10.80 -17.08 -10.92
N ASP A 64 9.75 -16.71 -11.66
CA ASP A 64 9.89 -15.98 -12.93
C ASP A 64 10.34 -14.51 -12.73
N PHE A 65 10.02 -13.88 -11.58
CA PHE A 65 10.43 -12.50 -11.24
C PHE A 65 11.84 -12.39 -10.62
N VAL A 66 12.32 -13.43 -9.94
CA VAL A 66 13.67 -13.48 -9.33
C VAL A 66 14.77 -13.74 -10.39
N GLY A 67 14.40 -14.05 -11.64
CA GLY A 67 15.31 -14.29 -12.76
C GLY A 67 16.03 -13.07 -13.35
N ALA A 68 15.64 -11.83 -12.99
CA ALA A 68 16.31 -10.61 -13.43
C ALA A 68 17.19 -10.05 -12.31
N GLY A 69 18.45 -10.48 -12.27
CA GLY A 69 19.40 -10.19 -11.21
C GLY A 69 19.71 -8.69 -11.05
N GLN A 70 19.28 -8.10 -9.92
CA GLN A 70 19.98 -7.07 -9.12
C GLN A 70 19.24 -6.73 -7.80
N VAL A 71 17.98 -7.16 -7.64
CA VAL A 71 17.12 -6.83 -6.48
C VAL A 71 17.38 -7.71 -5.23
N ALA A 72 18.12 -8.82 -5.38
CA ALA A 72 18.33 -9.80 -4.31
C ALA A 72 19.07 -9.26 -3.07
N ARG A 73 19.85 -8.18 -3.19
CA ARG A 73 20.67 -7.66 -2.07
C ARG A 73 19.92 -6.70 -1.15
N ILE A 74 18.86 -6.05 -1.64
CA ILE A 74 18.03 -5.10 -0.87
C ILE A 74 16.85 -5.83 -0.22
N LEU A 75 16.29 -6.84 -0.90
CA LEU A 75 15.19 -7.68 -0.37
C LEU A 75 15.63 -8.65 0.74
N ALA A 76 16.91 -9.07 0.76
CA ALA A 76 17.40 -10.10 1.69
C ALA A 76 17.40 -9.68 3.17
N GLN A 77 17.39 -8.38 3.49
CA GLN A 77 17.45 -7.92 4.88
C GLN A 77 16.08 -7.84 5.58
N GLY A 78 14.96 -7.79 4.83
CA GLY A 78 13.60 -7.70 5.40
C GLY A 78 12.77 -8.99 5.35
N ILE A 79 13.05 -9.88 4.39
CA ILE A 79 12.18 -11.05 4.08
C ILE A 79 12.58 -12.33 4.82
N GLY A 80 13.73 -12.35 5.51
CA GLY A 80 14.26 -13.53 6.20
C GLY A 80 13.35 -14.14 7.28
N ARG A 81 12.38 -13.37 7.81
CA ARG A 81 11.40 -13.87 8.80
C ARG A 81 10.07 -14.33 8.18
N VAL A 82 9.63 -13.71 7.09
CA VAL A 82 8.34 -14.02 6.43
C VAL A 82 8.36 -15.41 5.80
N THR A 83 9.50 -15.83 5.25
CA THR A 83 9.67 -17.17 4.66
C THR A 83 9.73 -18.30 5.70
N ALA A 84 10.15 -18.01 6.94
CA ALA A 84 10.22 -19.00 8.01
C ALA A 84 8.82 -19.40 8.53
N THR A 85 7.90 -18.42 8.61
CA THR A 85 6.50 -18.64 9.03
C THR A 85 5.69 -19.46 8.01
N ILE A 86 6.04 -19.37 6.72
CA ILE A 86 5.42 -20.20 5.66
C ILE A 86 5.78 -21.69 5.84
N ARG A 87 6.97 -22.01 6.35
CA ARG A 87 7.43 -23.40 6.56
C ARG A 87 6.80 -24.09 7.76
N SER A 88 6.44 -23.37 8.83
CA SER A 88 5.92 -23.99 10.07
C SER A 88 4.51 -24.57 9.92
N LEU A 89 3.75 -24.16 8.90
CA LEU A 89 2.38 -24.60 8.63
C LEU A 89 2.29 -25.89 7.77
N PHE A 90 3.42 -26.42 7.29
CA PHE A 90 3.47 -27.65 6.49
C PHE A 90 3.57 -28.94 7.34
N ARG A 91 3.41 -28.86 8.67
CA ARG A 91 3.38 -30.06 9.51
C ARG A 91 1.96 -30.65 9.49
N PRO A 92 1.78 -31.92 9.11
CA PRO A 92 0.50 -32.61 9.34
C PRO A 92 0.25 -32.62 10.85
N GLY A 93 -0.83 -31.98 11.27
CA GLY A 93 -1.15 -31.76 12.68
C GLY A 93 -2.63 -31.46 12.88
N PRO A 94 -3.10 -31.44 14.15
CA PRO A 94 -4.48 -31.08 14.49
C PRO A 94 -4.85 -29.69 13.95
N PRO A 95 -6.15 -29.37 13.80
CA PRO A 95 -6.60 -28.11 13.23
C PRO A 95 -5.98 -26.90 13.94
N ALA A 96 -5.43 -25.97 13.15
CA ALA A 96 -4.74 -24.80 13.66
C ALA A 96 -5.71 -23.90 14.48
N PRO A 97 -5.28 -23.39 15.65
CA PRO A 97 -5.98 -22.35 16.37
C PRO A 97 -6.35 -21.15 15.49
N ALA A 98 -7.49 -20.50 15.74
CA ALA A 98 -7.97 -19.36 14.95
C ALA A 98 -6.95 -18.21 14.85
N VAL A 99 -6.10 -18.05 15.86
CA VAL A 99 -5.01 -17.05 15.90
C VAL A 99 -3.97 -17.34 14.81
N GLU A 100 -3.59 -18.60 14.60
CA GLU A 100 -2.62 -19.01 13.57
C GLU A 100 -3.18 -18.79 12.16
N VAL A 101 -4.49 -19.02 11.96
CA VAL A 101 -5.16 -18.76 10.67
C VAL A 101 -5.17 -17.26 10.34
N ARG A 102 -5.42 -16.41 11.35
CA ARG A 102 -5.36 -14.95 11.20
C ARG A 102 -3.95 -14.49 10.85
N GLU A 103 -2.93 -15.01 11.54
CA GLU A 103 -1.52 -14.68 11.26
C GLU A 103 -1.11 -15.09 9.84
N ALA A 104 -1.53 -16.27 9.39
CA ALA A 104 -1.31 -16.72 8.01
C ALA A 104 -2.00 -15.78 6.99
N ALA A 105 -3.27 -15.43 7.24
CA ALA A 105 -4.01 -14.50 6.38
C ALA A 105 -3.36 -13.11 6.31
N PHE A 106 -2.81 -12.61 7.43
CA PHE A 106 -2.05 -11.36 7.46
C PHE A 106 -0.76 -11.47 6.66
N ALA A 107 -0.01 -12.56 6.83
CA ALA A 107 1.22 -12.78 6.08
C ALA A 107 0.96 -12.82 4.56
N ASP A 108 -0.11 -13.49 4.12
CA ASP A 108 -0.48 -13.58 2.71
C ASP A 108 -0.89 -12.20 2.15
N LEU A 109 -1.70 -11.45 2.89
CA LEU A 109 -2.09 -10.09 2.50
C LEU A 109 -0.87 -9.15 2.40
N VAL A 110 0.05 -9.22 3.38
CA VAL A 110 1.29 -8.44 3.38
C VAL A 110 2.15 -8.79 2.16
N ALA A 111 2.35 -10.08 1.90
CA ALA A 111 3.14 -10.53 0.75
C ALA A 111 2.55 -10.01 -0.57
N LEU A 112 1.23 -10.11 -0.73
CA LEU A 112 0.54 -9.67 -1.93
C LEU A 112 0.57 -8.14 -2.09
N ALA A 113 0.35 -7.39 -1.01
CA ALA A 113 0.44 -5.93 -1.02
C ALA A 113 1.86 -5.46 -1.39
N VAL A 114 2.91 -6.09 -0.83
CA VAL A 114 4.31 -5.81 -1.18
C VAL A 114 4.57 -6.13 -2.64
N GLN A 115 4.09 -7.26 -3.16
CA GLN A 115 4.25 -7.62 -4.57
C GLN A 115 3.62 -6.57 -5.51
N HIS A 116 2.41 -6.10 -5.21
CA HIS A 116 1.74 -5.08 -6.02
C HIS A 116 2.42 -3.71 -5.91
N ALA A 117 2.89 -3.31 -4.72
CA ALA A 117 3.66 -2.08 -4.54
C ALA A 117 5.00 -2.13 -5.28
N ASP A 118 5.67 -3.28 -5.27
CA ASP A 118 6.93 -3.53 -5.96
C ASP A 118 6.76 -3.52 -7.49
N ALA A 119 5.65 -4.06 -7.98
CA ALA A 119 5.26 -3.95 -9.38
C ALA A 119 4.87 -2.52 -9.80
N ALA A 120 4.28 -1.74 -8.91
CA ALA A 120 4.00 -0.31 -9.14
C ALA A 120 5.32 0.47 -9.26
N ALA A 121 6.19 0.32 -8.27
CA ALA A 121 7.50 0.99 -8.20
C ALA A 121 8.36 0.72 -9.45
N ARG A 122 8.44 -0.54 -9.89
CA ARG A 122 9.14 -0.89 -11.15
C ARG A 122 8.52 -0.24 -12.36
N ARG A 123 7.19 -0.28 -12.50
CA ARG A 123 6.51 0.30 -13.66
C ARG A 123 6.73 1.82 -13.71
N THR A 124 6.63 2.49 -12.57
CA THR A 124 6.91 3.92 -12.45
C THR A 124 8.37 4.22 -12.81
N SER A 125 9.32 3.50 -12.22
CA SER A 125 10.76 3.70 -12.49
C SER A 125 11.12 3.45 -13.96
N THR A 126 10.58 2.40 -14.58
CA THR A 126 10.77 2.14 -16.01
C THR A 126 10.24 3.30 -16.86
N ALA A 127 9.02 3.78 -16.58
CA ALA A 127 8.45 4.90 -17.33
C ALA A 127 9.23 6.21 -17.11
N TRP A 128 9.75 6.42 -15.90
CA TRP A 128 10.58 7.59 -15.59
C TRP A 128 11.92 7.57 -16.33
N MET A 129 12.47 6.40 -16.66
CA MET A 129 13.71 6.31 -17.44
C MET A 129 13.59 6.84 -18.87
N ASP A 130 12.37 6.95 -19.41
CA ASP A 130 12.11 7.52 -20.73
C ASP A 130 12.11 9.07 -20.71
N ASP A 131 12.11 9.68 -19.53
CA ASP A 131 12.17 11.12 -19.31
C ASP A 131 13.52 11.54 -18.68
N PRO A 132 14.19 12.61 -19.17
CA PRO A 132 15.49 13.04 -18.63
C PRO A 132 15.48 13.41 -17.14
N TYR A 133 14.40 14.02 -16.64
CA TYR A 133 14.26 14.41 -15.24
C TYR A 133 13.93 13.19 -14.37
N GLY A 134 13.06 12.32 -14.87
CA GLY A 134 12.74 11.04 -14.23
C GLY A 134 13.97 10.12 -14.10
N ALA A 135 14.75 9.97 -15.17
CA ALA A 135 15.97 9.18 -15.17
C ALA A 135 17.00 9.69 -14.15
N ARG A 136 17.12 11.02 -13.99
CA ARG A 136 17.98 11.63 -12.96
C ARG A 136 17.50 11.31 -11.55
N ALA A 137 16.20 11.44 -11.28
CA ALA A 137 15.63 11.12 -9.97
C ALA A 137 15.85 9.64 -9.58
N VAL A 138 15.63 8.71 -10.52
CA VAL A 138 15.85 7.27 -10.32
C VAL A 138 17.33 6.94 -10.13
N ALA A 139 18.25 7.63 -10.83
CA ALA A 139 19.68 7.42 -10.68
C ALA A 139 20.21 7.84 -9.30
N VAL A 140 19.61 8.86 -8.68
CA VAL A 140 19.96 9.32 -7.33
C VAL A 140 19.46 8.35 -6.25
N ASP A 141 18.24 7.82 -6.41
CA ASP A 141 17.66 6.87 -5.46
C ASP A 141 17.27 5.54 -6.12
N ALA A 142 18.23 4.61 -6.14
CA ALA A 142 18.00 3.25 -6.63
C ALA A 142 16.93 2.47 -5.84
N ARG A 143 16.50 2.94 -4.66
CA ARG A 143 15.42 2.30 -3.89
C ARG A 143 14.06 2.47 -4.55
N LEU A 144 13.89 3.38 -5.52
CA LEU A 144 12.65 3.56 -6.28
C LEU A 144 12.30 2.38 -7.18
N TRP A 145 13.27 1.51 -7.48
CA TRP A 145 13.06 0.28 -8.27
C TRP A 145 12.23 -0.80 -7.57
N GLY A 146 11.81 -0.58 -6.32
CA GLY A 146 10.98 -1.51 -5.59
C GLY A 146 10.25 -0.89 -4.41
N ALA A 147 9.41 -1.71 -3.80
CA ALA A 147 8.74 -1.35 -2.54
C ALA A 147 9.77 -1.03 -1.45
N SER A 148 9.42 -0.13 -0.53
CA SER A 148 10.35 0.25 0.54
C SER A 148 10.63 -0.93 1.46
N SER A 149 11.86 -1.03 1.97
CA SER A 149 12.29 -2.14 2.82
C SER A 149 11.46 -2.30 4.10
N GLY A 150 10.88 -1.20 4.60
CA GLY A 150 10.02 -1.19 5.78
C GLY A 150 8.53 -1.42 5.52
N LEU A 151 8.09 -1.56 4.25
CA LEU A 151 6.66 -1.68 3.92
C LEU A 151 6.01 -2.89 4.61
N ALA A 152 6.66 -4.06 4.54
CA ALA A 152 6.12 -5.28 5.13
C ALA A 152 5.94 -5.16 6.65
N GLU A 153 6.93 -4.61 7.36
CA GLU A 153 6.89 -4.43 8.81
C GLU A 153 5.79 -3.44 9.23
N ARG A 154 5.66 -2.31 8.51
CA ARG A 154 4.57 -1.35 8.75
C ARG A 154 3.20 -1.96 8.53
N LEU A 155 3.01 -2.69 7.42
CA LEU A 155 1.73 -3.37 7.15
C LEU A 155 1.37 -4.38 8.23
N VAL A 156 2.33 -5.16 8.74
CA VAL A 156 2.10 -6.07 9.87
C VAL A 156 1.63 -5.30 11.11
N ALA A 157 2.34 -4.23 11.48
CA ALA A 157 1.98 -3.40 12.62
C ALA A 157 0.58 -2.76 12.46
N ASP A 158 0.28 -2.24 11.27
CA ASP A 158 -1.01 -1.63 10.96
C ASP A 158 -2.14 -2.66 11.00
N LEU A 159 -1.91 -3.88 10.51
CA LEU A 159 -2.90 -4.98 10.55
C LEU A 159 -3.16 -5.47 11.97
N GLU A 160 -2.14 -5.54 12.82
CA GLU A 160 -2.30 -5.87 14.25
C GLU A 160 -3.06 -4.75 14.99
N ALA A 161 -2.76 -3.48 14.70
CA ALA A 161 -3.50 -2.35 15.26
C ALA A 161 -4.97 -2.35 14.78
N TRP A 162 -5.20 -2.64 13.51
CA TRP A 162 -6.54 -2.81 12.95
C TRP A 162 -7.30 -3.96 13.63
N ALA A 163 -6.66 -5.12 13.80
CA ALA A 163 -7.22 -6.27 14.50
C ALA A 163 -7.65 -5.94 15.94
N ALA A 164 -6.81 -5.22 16.67
CA ALA A 164 -7.12 -4.75 18.01
C ALA A 164 -8.33 -3.81 18.00
N GLY A 165 -8.39 -2.86 17.06
CA GLY A 165 -9.52 -1.94 16.90
C GLY A 165 -10.84 -2.65 16.57
N VAL A 166 -10.80 -3.70 15.73
CA VAL A 166 -11.95 -4.57 15.44
C VAL A 166 -12.41 -5.28 16.72
N GLY A 167 -11.48 -5.79 17.54
CA GLY A 167 -11.79 -6.41 18.84
C GLY A 167 -12.42 -5.43 19.85
N ASP A 168 -11.94 -4.18 19.89
CA ASP A 168 -12.48 -3.15 20.77
C ASP A 168 -13.90 -2.74 20.37
N GLN A 169 -14.16 -2.59 19.06
CA GLN A 169 -15.51 -2.30 18.55
C GLN A 169 -16.51 -3.39 18.94
N ILE A 170 -16.09 -4.66 18.88
CA ILE A 170 -16.90 -5.81 19.29
C ILE A 170 -17.21 -5.74 20.78
N ARG A 171 -16.23 -5.39 21.62
CA ARG A 171 -16.43 -5.25 23.06
C ARG A 171 -17.47 -4.18 23.38
N VAL A 172 -17.33 -3.00 22.77
CA VAL A 172 -18.26 -1.87 22.97
C VAL A 172 -19.68 -2.22 22.51
N LEU A 173 -19.83 -2.89 21.36
CA LEU A 173 -21.13 -3.33 20.85
C LEU A 173 -21.76 -4.42 21.74
N GLY A 174 -20.94 -5.29 22.32
CA GLY A 174 -21.36 -6.35 23.21
C GLY A 174 -21.87 -5.85 24.56
N GLU A 175 -21.17 -4.91 25.20
CA GLU A 175 -21.54 -4.36 26.52
C GLU A 175 -22.95 -3.74 26.59
N GLN A 176 -23.49 -3.32 25.43
CA GLN A 176 -24.82 -2.72 25.32
C GLN A 176 -25.97 -3.74 25.26
N ARG A 177 -25.69 -5.06 25.20
CA ARG A 177 -26.68 -6.13 24.99
C ARG A 177 -26.94 -6.98 26.23
N LYS A 178 -28.21 -7.30 26.49
CA LYS A 178 -28.61 -8.34 27.45
C LYS A 178 -28.09 -9.70 26.96
N GLY A 179 -27.26 -10.38 27.75
CA GLY A 179 -26.69 -11.70 27.43
C GLY A 179 -25.19 -11.72 27.09
N TRP A 180 -24.54 -10.55 27.00
CA TRP A 180 -23.10 -10.44 26.70
C TRP A 180 -22.19 -11.11 27.72
N ALA A 181 -22.59 -11.17 28.99
CA ALA A 181 -21.81 -11.82 30.06
C ALA A 181 -21.48 -13.30 29.76
N GLN A 182 -22.37 -14.03 29.08
CA GLN A 182 -22.17 -15.43 28.68
C GLN A 182 -21.19 -15.58 27.50
N VAL A 183 -21.05 -14.53 26.69
CA VAL A 183 -20.14 -14.49 25.53
C VAL A 183 -18.76 -14.00 25.97
N ALA A 184 -18.71 -13.06 26.91
CA ALA A 184 -17.47 -12.57 27.51
C ALA A 184 -16.65 -13.71 28.15
N SER A 185 -17.28 -14.80 28.61
CA SER A 185 -16.59 -15.98 29.15
C SER A 185 -15.83 -16.80 28.10
N ILE A 186 -16.11 -16.61 26.80
CA ILE A 186 -15.37 -17.22 25.68
C ILE A 186 -14.07 -16.43 25.39
N GLY A 187 -13.98 -15.18 25.88
CA GLY A 187 -12.84 -14.29 25.72
C GLY A 187 -12.96 -13.40 24.47
N VAL A 188 -12.78 -12.10 24.65
CA VAL A 188 -12.88 -11.07 23.59
C VAL A 188 -11.93 -11.36 22.42
N ASN A 189 -10.77 -11.98 22.68
CA ASN A 189 -9.80 -12.36 21.64
C ASN A 189 -10.35 -13.41 20.66
N ALA A 190 -11.15 -14.37 21.12
CA ALA A 190 -11.74 -15.39 20.25
C ALA A 190 -12.84 -14.80 19.35
N VAL A 191 -13.63 -13.87 19.88
CA VAL A 191 -14.67 -13.15 19.11
C VAL A 191 -14.04 -12.20 18.09
N GLY A 192 -13.01 -11.45 18.50
CA GLY A 192 -12.24 -10.58 17.60
C GLY A 192 -11.59 -11.35 16.45
N THR A 193 -10.93 -12.47 16.77
CA THR A 193 -10.32 -13.34 15.75
C THR A 193 -11.36 -13.89 14.79
N SER A 194 -12.53 -14.31 15.29
CA SER A 194 -13.63 -14.81 14.45
C SER A 194 -14.19 -13.73 13.54
N ALA A 195 -14.28 -12.48 14.00
CA ALA A 195 -14.76 -11.36 13.20
C ALA A 195 -13.75 -10.92 12.13
N ILE A 196 -12.45 -10.96 12.45
CA ILE A 196 -11.38 -10.77 11.46
C ILE A 196 -11.45 -11.87 10.40
N LEU A 197 -11.56 -13.13 10.82
CA LEU A 197 -11.71 -14.24 9.88
C LEU A 197 -12.98 -14.08 9.02
N ALA A 198 -14.10 -13.60 9.58
CA ALA A 198 -15.30 -13.31 8.81
C ALA A 198 -15.08 -12.22 7.74
N VAL A 199 -14.28 -11.19 8.04
CA VAL A 199 -13.83 -10.20 7.04
C VAL A 199 -13.06 -10.90 5.93
N PHE A 200 -12.10 -11.78 6.26
CA PHE A 200 -11.28 -12.52 5.29
C PHE A 200 -12.07 -13.52 4.43
N VAL A 201 -13.00 -14.27 5.05
CA VAL A 201 -13.93 -15.19 4.36
C VAL A 201 -14.74 -14.43 3.32
N HIS A 202 -15.28 -13.26 3.67
CA HIS A 202 -16.11 -12.48 2.78
C HIS A 202 -15.31 -11.63 1.78
N THR A 203 -14.05 -11.32 2.04
CA THR A 203 -13.15 -10.75 1.02
C THR A 203 -12.75 -11.74 -0.05
N GLY A 204 -13.08 -13.04 0.07
CA GLY A 204 -12.91 -14.03 -0.99
C GLY A 204 -11.96 -15.18 -0.66
N GLY A 205 -11.24 -15.15 0.47
CA GLY A 205 -10.04 -15.97 0.63
C GLY A 205 -10.17 -17.36 1.25
N LEU A 206 -11.35 -17.79 1.70
CA LEU A 206 -11.49 -19.01 2.51
C LEU A 206 -12.53 -20.01 2.00
N THR A 207 -13.14 -19.78 0.83
CA THR A 207 -14.25 -20.60 0.32
C THR A 207 -13.93 -21.42 -0.94
N GLY A 208 -12.73 -21.29 -1.51
CA GLY A 208 -12.40 -21.83 -2.85
C GLY A 208 -11.32 -22.92 -2.88
N ALA A 209 -11.76 -24.18 -2.97
CA ALA A 209 -11.18 -25.31 -3.69
C ALA A 209 -9.83 -25.97 -3.31
N GLU A 210 -8.85 -25.37 -2.61
CA GLU A 210 -7.51 -26.02 -2.48
C GLU A 210 -6.95 -26.23 -1.06
N VAL A 211 -7.73 -26.01 0.00
CA VAL A 211 -7.32 -26.36 1.36
C VAL A 211 -8.12 -27.57 1.87
N GLY A 212 -7.61 -28.77 1.58
CA GLY A 212 -8.11 -30.05 2.08
C GLY A 212 -7.97 -30.26 3.60
N ILE A 213 -7.59 -29.23 4.36
CA ILE A 213 -7.47 -29.25 5.81
C ILE A 213 -7.99 -27.90 6.30
N THR A 214 -8.96 -27.88 7.21
CA THR A 214 -9.41 -26.65 7.91
C THR A 214 -10.57 -25.85 7.30
N ALA A 215 -11.48 -26.50 6.57
CA ALA A 215 -12.88 -26.06 6.56
C ALA A 215 -13.56 -26.24 7.95
N ALA A 216 -12.92 -26.93 8.90
CA ALA A 216 -13.52 -27.29 10.19
C ALA A 216 -13.36 -26.25 11.32
N THR A 217 -12.38 -25.32 11.27
CA THR A 217 -12.21 -24.27 12.30
C THR A 217 -12.46 -22.84 11.80
N ALA A 218 -12.48 -22.61 10.48
CA ALA A 218 -12.97 -21.36 9.88
C ALA A 218 -14.51 -21.31 9.77
N VAL A 219 -15.21 -22.35 10.24
CA VAL A 219 -16.61 -22.22 10.69
C VAL A 219 -16.57 -21.35 11.95
N VAL A 220 -16.36 -20.05 11.70
CA VAL A 220 -16.99 -19.00 12.48
C VAL A 220 -18.42 -19.48 12.63
N ASN A 221 -18.80 -19.86 13.84
CA ASN A 221 -20.17 -20.24 14.11
C ASN A 221 -20.98 -18.99 13.80
N GLN A 222 -21.54 -18.91 12.60
CA GLN A 222 -22.26 -17.75 12.10
C GLN A 222 -23.40 -17.41 13.07
N LYS A 223 -23.95 -18.46 13.71
CA LYS A 223 -24.89 -18.36 14.83
C LYS A 223 -24.34 -17.72 16.09
N LEU A 224 -23.03 -17.78 16.35
CA LEU A 224 -22.38 -17.08 17.46
C LEU A 224 -22.29 -15.58 17.16
N LEU A 225 -21.86 -15.18 15.95
CA LEU A 225 -21.88 -13.77 15.55
C LEU A 225 -23.32 -13.23 15.48
N GLU A 226 -24.26 -13.98 14.91
CA GLU A 226 -25.68 -13.62 14.88
C GLU A 226 -26.29 -13.54 16.29
N ALA A 227 -25.92 -14.44 17.21
CA ALA A 227 -26.36 -14.37 18.60
C ALA A 227 -25.78 -13.16 19.37
N ILE A 228 -24.59 -12.71 19.00
CA ILE A 228 -23.90 -11.57 19.63
C ILE A 228 -24.40 -10.23 19.06
N PHE A 229 -24.42 -10.12 17.74
CA PHE A 229 -24.66 -8.86 17.04
C PHE A 229 -26.12 -8.71 16.61
N GLY A 230 -26.82 -9.81 16.31
CA GLY A 230 -28.03 -9.80 15.49
C GLY A 230 -27.66 -9.68 14.00
N GLU A 231 -28.39 -10.38 13.14
CA GLU A 231 -28.07 -10.58 11.72
C GLU A 231 -27.80 -9.27 10.96
N ALA A 232 -28.62 -8.23 11.16
CA ALA A 232 -28.46 -6.93 10.52
C ALA A 232 -27.18 -6.17 10.95
N ASN A 233 -26.69 -6.38 12.18
CA ASN A 233 -25.51 -5.67 12.69
C ASN A 233 -24.20 -6.36 12.25
N VAL A 234 -24.22 -7.66 11.97
CA VAL A 234 -23.05 -8.39 11.46
C VAL A 234 -22.64 -7.85 10.08
N ALA A 235 -23.60 -7.71 9.17
CA ALA A 235 -23.34 -7.22 7.82
C ALA A 235 -22.77 -5.79 7.80
N ALA A 236 -23.35 -4.90 8.61
CA ALA A 236 -22.86 -3.53 8.76
C ALA A 236 -21.45 -3.49 9.37
N PHE A 237 -21.19 -4.31 10.39
CA PHE A 237 -19.87 -4.43 11.01
C PHE A 237 -18.81 -4.94 10.02
N VAL A 238 -19.09 -6.03 9.31
CA VAL A 238 -18.17 -6.60 8.31
C VAL A 238 -17.88 -5.59 7.21
N THR A 239 -18.90 -4.88 6.71
CA THR A 239 -18.72 -3.81 5.72
C THR A 239 -17.79 -2.71 6.23
N ARG A 240 -17.98 -2.26 7.47
CA ARG A 240 -17.12 -1.23 8.09
C ARG A 240 -15.69 -1.71 8.30
N ALA A 241 -15.52 -2.93 8.80
CA ALA A 241 -14.21 -3.54 9.01
C ALA A 241 -13.46 -3.69 7.68
N ARG A 242 -14.14 -4.10 6.60
CA ARG A 242 -13.58 -4.14 5.23
C ARG A 242 -13.17 -2.76 4.73
N ALA A 243 -14.01 -1.75 4.91
CA ALA A 243 -13.68 -0.38 4.49
C ALA A 243 -12.44 0.13 5.23
N SER A 244 -12.32 -0.16 6.53
CA SER A 244 -11.13 0.23 7.31
C SER A 244 -9.86 -0.51 6.88
N LEU A 245 -9.95 -1.80 6.52
CA LEU A 245 -8.82 -2.55 5.94
C LEU A 245 -8.41 -1.98 4.58
N GLY A 246 -9.40 -1.63 3.74
CA GLY A 246 -9.15 -0.97 2.46
C GLY A 246 -8.38 0.35 2.64
N ALA A 247 -8.83 1.19 3.57
CA ALA A 247 -8.20 2.47 3.88
C ALA A 247 -6.75 2.32 4.40
N LEU A 248 -6.48 1.28 5.20
CA LEU A 248 -5.13 0.95 5.66
C LEU A 248 -4.21 0.65 4.46
N ILE A 249 -4.67 -0.21 3.54
CA ILE A 249 -3.89 -0.56 2.34
C ILE A 249 -3.72 0.67 1.43
N ASP A 250 -4.76 1.50 1.29
CA ASP A 250 -4.68 2.76 0.52
C ASP A 250 -3.60 3.69 1.09
N ALA A 251 -3.56 3.85 2.42
CA ALA A 251 -2.54 4.67 3.08
C ALA A 251 -1.12 4.12 2.86
N ALA A 252 -0.95 2.79 2.86
CA ALA A 252 0.33 2.15 2.58
C ALA A 252 0.78 2.39 1.13
N PHE A 253 -0.12 2.27 0.15
CA PHE A 253 0.19 2.54 -1.25
C PHE A 253 0.49 4.02 -1.50
N GLU A 254 -0.24 4.93 -0.84
CA GLU A 254 0.02 6.36 -0.93
C GLU A 254 1.38 6.74 -0.32
N ALA A 255 1.77 6.12 0.80
CA ALA A 255 3.09 6.31 1.38
C ALA A 255 4.21 5.83 0.44
N GLU A 256 4.02 4.71 -0.25
CA GLU A 256 4.99 4.24 -1.24
C GLU A 256 5.04 5.15 -2.46
N ARG A 257 3.89 5.63 -2.94
CA ARG A 257 3.81 6.56 -4.07
C ARG A 257 4.48 7.91 -3.73
N ARG A 258 4.32 8.44 -2.51
CA ARG A 258 4.96 9.69 -2.04
C ARG A 258 6.47 9.71 -2.18
N ARG A 259 7.12 8.55 -2.10
CA ARG A 259 8.58 8.43 -2.30
C ARG A 259 9.02 8.95 -3.68
N PHE A 260 8.14 8.89 -4.68
CA PHE A 260 8.42 9.44 -6.00
C PHE A 260 8.35 10.97 -6.00
N ASP A 261 7.37 11.59 -5.32
CA ASP A 261 7.36 13.06 -5.17
C ASP A 261 8.59 13.55 -4.42
N ASP A 262 8.95 12.86 -3.33
CA ASP A 262 10.15 13.18 -2.55
C ASP A 262 11.43 13.12 -3.42
N ALA A 263 11.46 12.22 -4.41
CA ALA A 263 12.57 12.09 -5.35
C ALA A 263 12.62 13.19 -6.42
N LEU A 264 11.48 13.79 -6.77
CA LEU A 264 11.44 14.98 -7.63
C LEU A 264 11.88 16.24 -6.85
N GLY A 265 11.69 16.26 -5.53
CA GLY A 265 12.15 17.33 -4.66
C GLY A 265 11.66 18.71 -5.11
N GLY A 266 12.58 19.69 -5.15
CA GLY A 266 12.27 21.08 -5.51
C GLY A 266 11.67 21.28 -6.92
N LEU A 267 11.81 20.29 -7.82
CA LEU A 267 11.17 20.33 -9.15
C LEU A 267 9.63 20.34 -9.05
N ALA A 268 9.07 19.69 -8.02
CA ALA A 268 7.64 19.69 -7.77
C ALA A 268 7.17 20.94 -7.01
N GLU A 269 8.05 21.58 -6.23
CA GLU A 269 7.71 22.70 -5.34
C GLU A 269 7.78 24.07 -6.03
N ALA A 270 8.62 24.22 -7.05
CA ALA A 270 8.93 25.51 -7.69
C ALA A 270 7.84 26.07 -8.62
N THR A 271 6.55 25.77 -8.37
CA THR A 271 5.42 26.02 -9.29
C THR A 271 5.19 27.49 -9.68
N THR A 272 5.65 28.46 -8.89
CA THR A 272 5.51 29.91 -9.16
C THR A 272 6.81 30.57 -9.59
N LEU A 273 7.94 29.85 -9.57
CA LEU A 273 9.27 30.44 -9.74
C LEU A 273 9.43 31.07 -11.13
N ALA A 274 8.92 30.44 -12.19
CA ALA A 274 8.97 30.99 -13.54
C ALA A 274 8.19 32.31 -13.66
N ASP A 275 6.99 32.39 -13.08
CA ASP A 275 6.17 33.60 -13.06
C ASP A 275 6.80 34.71 -12.22
N GLU A 276 7.42 34.36 -11.10
CA GLU A 276 8.17 35.28 -10.25
C GLU A 276 9.39 35.85 -10.99
N LEU A 277 10.15 35.01 -11.68
CA LEU A 277 11.29 35.41 -12.52
C LEU A 277 10.85 36.37 -13.64
N ARG A 278 9.80 36.03 -14.40
CA ARG A 278 9.25 36.91 -15.45
C ARG A 278 8.71 38.22 -14.89
N THR A 279 8.13 38.20 -13.70
CA THR A 279 7.62 39.41 -13.04
C THR A 279 8.76 40.29 -12.56
N ALA A 280 9.82 39.70 -11.99
CA ALA A 280 11.03 40.42 -11.61
C ALA A 280 11.74 41.04 -12.84
N ALA A 281 11.85 40.31 -13.95
CA ALA A 281 12.42 40.80 -15.20
C ALA A 281 11.66 42.03 -15.74
N ARG A 282 10.33 41.97 -15.77
CA ARG A 282 9.48 43.10 -16.19
C ARG A 282 9.70 44.34 -15.33
N ARG A 283 9.71 44.18 -13.99
CA ARG A 283 9.97 45.30 -13.06
C ARG A 283 11.36 45.91 -13.24
N ALA A 284 12.38 45.11 -13.50
CA ALA A 284 13.74 45.59 -13.74
C ALA A 284 13.83 46.38 -15.06
N ALA A 285 13.16 45.91 -16.12
CA ALA A 285 13.09 46.62 -17.40
C ALA A 285 12.35 47.96 -17.30
N ASP A 286 11.27 48.02 -16.52
CA ASP A 286 10.51 49.25 -16.31
C ASP A 286 11.31 50.29 -15.49
N ALA A 287 12.17 49.84 -14.58
CA ALA A 287 13.02 50.71 -13.76
C ALA A 287 14.25 51.29 -14.50
N ASP A 288 14.75 50.62 -15.54
CA ASP A 288 15.83 51.12 -16.40
C ASP A 288 15.33 52.16 -17.43
N LEU A 289 14.01 52.27 -17.64
CA LEU A 289 13.36 53.22 -18.56
C LEU A 289 12.92 54.54 -17.87
N SER A 290 12.98 54.61 -16.53
CA SER A 290 12.58 55.76 -15.70
C SER A 290 13.77 56.56 -15.19
#